data_AF-A0A6L7Z394-F1
#
_entry.id   AF-A0A6L7Z394-F1
#
_cell.length_a   1.000
_cell.length_b   1.000
_cell.length_c   1.000
_cell.angle_alpha   90.00
_cell.angle_beta   90.00
_cell.angle_gamma   90.00
#
_symmetry.space_group_name_H-M   'P 1'
#
loop_
_entity.id
_entity.type
_entity.pdbx_description
1 polymer ?
#
loop_
_entity_poly.entity_id
_entity_poly.type
_entity_poly.pdbx_seq_one_letter_code
_entity_poly.pdbx_strand_id
1 'polypeptide(L)'
;RRNLDYTIVSKRKLLLLVEEGHVSGWDDPRMPTLAGMRRRGISPDAIRAFCRQVGIGKADNRVEIATLEWAVREALNRRAPRALAVLRPLEVVIENCPEGEVDWIEAPYFPRGADAPPEGWPETRKVPFARVLYIERDDFAEEPAKGFRRLAPGREVRLRHGYFITCRRVEKDDAGEIVRLHCTYDPATRSGSAPDGRRPAGTIHWVSATESVPLEVRLYDRLFRVSDPAGGAEGLRESLNPDSLQVLTGARGEPSLAGDPSRAGEPGPVGDPPGPARPSARLGYFAPARATRAGRGGATADAGGEAPAGGALVFNRTVTLRDAWSRRAKSGDTHATDAGEARTPAADESAGPPVPGIDSAREARDAARRAAPALRAAFDRFRDPLGLPEEVADLLSGSAESVRYYERAIGGVVDPAAVATWLVHEVRGAGGSEGDAGALKPEALAELVELVLERSISRAVAKSLLARLVEEGGSPREIVQREGLGRIGDAEQIREIVHDVVAAHPAEVARYAAGQTGLAGFFVGQVMRATHGRADPAIVRELLEESLNDAT
;
A
#
# COMPACT_ATOMS: atom_id res chain seq x y z
N ARG A 1 19.51 -0.34 -23.98
CA ARG A 1 19.50 -1.67 -23.31
C ARG A 1 18.81 -1.45 -21.95
N ARG A 2 18.35 -2.48 -21.23
CA ARG A 2 17.72 -2.22 -19.92
C ARG A 2 18.65 -2.64 -18.79
N ASN A 3 18.91 -1.70 -17.89
CA ASN A 3 19.66 -1.90 -16.66
C ASN A 3 18.69 -1.70 -15.50
N LEU A 4 18.54 -2.70 -14.64
CA LEU A 4 17.78 -2.56 -13.39
C LEU A 4 18.75 -2.16 -12.28
N ASP A 5 18.37 -1.21 -11.43
CA ASP A 5 19.14 -0.91 -10.23
C ASP A 5 19.35 -2.16 -9.37
N TYR A 6 20.48 -2.22 -8.66
CA TYR A 6 20.86 -3.32 -7.75
C TYR A 6 20.97 -4.69 -8.45
N THR A 7 21.20 -4.69 -9.77
CA THR A 7 21.39 -5.91 -10.57
C THR A 7 22.51 -5.76 -11.59
N ILE A 8 22.90 -6.88 -12.19
CA ILE A 8 23.82 -6.93 -13.32
C ILE A 8 23.23 -7.77 -14.45
N VAL A 9 23.44 -7.35 -15.70
CA VAL A 9 22.98 -8.10 -16.89
C VAL A 9 24.14 -8.66 -17.73
N SER A 10 25.38 -8.33 -17.39
CA SER A 10 26.56 -8.82 -18.10
C SER A 10 26.75 -10.33 -17.89
N LYS A 11 26.67 -11.12 -18.96
CA LYS A 11 26.88 -12.57 -18.93
C LYS A 11 28.19 -12.97 -18.25
N ARG A 12 29.29 -12.25 -18.53
CA ARG A 12 30.60 -12.48 -17.91
C ARG A 12 30.56 -12.31 -16.40
N LYS A 13 29.91 -11.24 -15.91
CA LYS A 13 29.81 -10.97 -14.46
C LYS A 13 28.84 -11.93 -13.77
N LEU A 14 27.73 -12.30 -14.42
CA LEU A 14 26.80 -13.30 -13.91
C LEU A 14 27.44 -14.70 -13.81
N LEU A 15 28.25 -15.08 -14.80
CA LEU A 15 29.01 -16.34 -14.76
C LEU A 15 29.96 -16.36 -13.56
N LEU A 16 30.66 -15.26 -13.28
CA LEU A 16 31.54 -15.15 -12.12
C LEU A 16 30.81 -15.41 -10.80
N LEU A 17 29.59 -14.86 -10.63
CA LEU A 17 28.79 -15.10 -9.43
C LEU A 17 28.41 -16.57 -9.24
N VAL A 18 28.19 -17.28 -10.34
CA VAL A 18 27.85 -18.71 -10.33
C VAL A 18 29.09 -19.56 -10.06
N GLU A 19 30.19 -19.33 -10.78
CA GLU A 19 31.44 -20.09 -10.64
C GLU A 19 32.07 -19.94 -9.25
N GLU A 20 31.92 -18.77 -8.63
CA GLU A 20 32.42 -18.50 -7.27
C GLU A 20 31.44 -18.86 -6.16
N GLY A 21 30.25 -19.36 -6.49
CA GLY A 21 29.27 -19.81 -5.49
C GLY A 21 28.56 -18.71 -4.70
N HIS A 22 28.58 -17.44 -5.16
CA HIS A 22 27.80 -16.36 -4.54
C HIS A 22 26.29 -16.54 -4.73
N VAL A 23 25.90 -17.28 -5.77
CA VAL A 23 24.53 -17.71 -6.06
C VAL A 23 24.48 -19.22 -6.32
N SER A 24 23.33 -19.86 -6.09
CA SER A 24 23.19 -21.32 -6.24
C SER A 24 23.25 -21.79 -7.71
N GLY A 25 23.14 -20.88 -8.67
CA GLY A 25 23.13 -21.19 -10.10
C GLY A 25 22.45 -20.11 -10.94
N TRP A 26 22.25 -20.41 -12.23
CA TRP A 26 21.60 -19.50 -13.20
C TRP A 26 20.12 -19.26 -12.92
N ASP A 27 19.47 -20.14 -12.17
CA ASP A 27 18.08 -20.05 -11.77
C ASP A 27 17.92 -19.65 -10.29
N ASP A 28 18.99 -19.19 -9.61
CA ASP A 28 18.89 -18.62 -8.27
C ASP A 28 17.87 -17.46 -8.26
N PRO A 29 16.91 -17.41 -7.32
CA PRO A 29 15.90 -16.33 -7.25
C PRO A 29 16.44 -14.91 -7.11
N ARG A 30 17.70 -14.73 -6.71
CA ARG A 30 18.40 -13.44 -6.64
C ARG A 30 18.94 -12.99 -8.00
N MET A 31 19.05 -13.90 -8.96
CA MET A 31 19.56 -13.61 -10.29
C MET A 31 18.50 -12.90 -11.16
N PRO A 32 18.89 -11.90 -11.97
CA PRO A 32 17.98 -11.19 -12.86
C PRO A 32 17.67 -11.98 -14.15
N THR A 33 17.78 -13.31 -14.11
CA THR A 33 17.45 -14.21 -15.21
C THR A 33 15.96 -14.53 -15.19
N LEU A 34 15.36 -14.80 -16.35
CA LEU A 34 13.96 -15.25 -16.40
C LEU A 34 13.75 -16.56 -15.62
N ALA A 35 14.77 -17.43 -15.57
CA ALA A 35 14.74 -18.65 -14.77
C ALA A 35 14.70 -18.35 -13.27
N GLY A 36 15.57 -17.45 -12.78
CA GLY A 36 15.61 -16.98 -11.40
C GLY A 36 14.31 -16.29 -10.99
N MET A 37 13.83 -15.34 -11.81
CA MET A 37 12.55 -14.67 -11.60
C MET A 37 11.37 -15.67 -11.52
N ARG A 38 11.34 -16.67 -12.41
CA ARG A 38 10.32 -17.72 -12.37
C ARG A 38 10.42 -18.57 -11.10
N ARG A 39 11.62 -18.98 -10.68
CA ARG A 39 11.84 -19.75 -9.43
C ARG A 39 11.51 -18.93 -8.18
N ARG A 40 11.70 -17.61 -8.25
CA ARG A 40 11.28 -16.64 -7.22
C ARG A 40 9.77 -16.54 -7.08
N GLY A 41 9.00 -16.94 -8.10
CA GLY A 41 7.54 -16.82 -8.11
C GLY A 41 7.01 -15.59 -8.85
N ILE A 42 7.84 -14.90 -9.63
CA ILE A 42 7.42 -13.77 -10.46
C ILE A 42 6.62 -14.29 -11.65
N SER A 43 5.40 -13.81 -11.82
CA SER A 43 4.51 -14.25 -12.90
C SER A 43 4.92 -13.65 -14.26
N PRO A 44 4.67 -14.36 -15.37
CA PRO A 44 4.89 -13.81 -16.70
C PRO A 44 4.09 -12.53 -16.96
N ASP A 45 2.89 -12.41 -16.39
CA ASP A 45 2.06 -11.21 -16.49
C ASP A 45 2.72 -9.99 -15.82
N ALA A 46 3.33 -10.17 -14.64
CA ALA A 46 4.05 -9.09 -13.96
C ALA A 46 5.25 -8.60 -14.78
N ILE A 47 6.00 -9.52 -15.40
CA ILE A 47 7.14 -9.17 -16.26
C ILE A 47 6.65 -8.41 -17.49
N ARG A 48 5.57 -8.86 -18.13
CA ARG A 48 4.97 -8.15 -19.27
C ARG A 48 4.48 -6.76 -18.89
N ALA A 49 3.79 -6.63 -17.75
CA ALA A 49 3.32 -5.35 -17.24
C ALA A 49 4.48 -4.39 -16.96
N PHE A 50 5.55 -4.87 -16.30
CA PHE A 50 6.79 -4.12 -16.11
C PHE A 50 7.41 -3.68 -17.45
N CYS A 51 7.46 -4.58 -18.44
CA CYS A 51 7.97 -4.25 -19.77
C CYS A 51 7.19 -3.13 -20.45
N ARG A 52 5.85 -3.15 -20.37
CA ARG A 52 4.97 -2.10 -20.91
C ARG A 52 5.15 -0.77 -20.18
N GLN A 53 5.12 -0.79 -18.85
CA GLN A 53 5.22 0.40 -18.00
C GLN A 53 6.49 1.20 -18.24
N VAL A 54 7.63 0.52 -18.40
CA VAL A 54 8.92 1.18 -18.64
C VAL A 54 9.05 1.70 -20.07
N GLY A 55 8.25 1.17 -21.02
CA GLY A 55 8.27 1.59 -22.42
C GLY A 55 9.55 1.23 -23.18
N ILE A 56 9.55 1.50 -24.49
CA ILE A 56 10.72 1.28 -25.34
C ILE A 56 11.25 2.65 -25.75
N GLY A 57 12.52 2.92 -25.44
CA GLY A 57 13.21 4.15 -25.79
C GLY A 57 14.62 3.88 -26.30
N LYS A 58 15.18 4.85 -27.02
CA LYS A 58 16.55 4.78 -27.56
C LYS A 58 17.61 5.18 -26.53
N ALA A 59 17.24 5.97 -25.51
CA ALA A 59 18.12 6.36 -24.42
C ALA A 59 18.42 5.16 -23.51
N ASP A 60 19.67 5.02 -23.08
CA ASP A 60 20.00 4.08 -22.01
C ASP A 60 19.43 4.65 -20.71
N ASN A 61 18.47 3.93 -20.14
CA ASN A 61 17.84 4.31 -18.88
C ASN A 61 18.01 3.18 -17.86
N ARG A 62 18.37 3.56 -16.64
CA ARG A 62 18.44 2.67 -15.49
C ARG A 62 17.10 2.74 -14.78
N VAL A 63 16.49 1.58 -14.60
CA VAL A 63 15.13 1.46 -14.07
C VAL A 63 15.21 1.02 -12.63
N GLU A 64 14.46 1.70 -11.78
CA GLU A 64 14.35 1.34 -10.38
C GLU A 64 13.77 -0.08 -10.22
N ILE A 65 14.44 -0.92 -9.44
CA ILE A 65 13.92 -2.25 -9.10
C ILE A 65 12.54 -2.19 -8.42
N ALA A 66 12.23 -1.07 -7.77
CA ALA A 66 10.92 -0.79 -7.17
C ALA A 66 9.78 -0.85 -8.20
N THR A 67 10.02 -0.44 -9.45
CA THR A 67 9.03 -0.53 -10.54
C THR A 67 8.69 -1.98 -10.88
N LEU A 68 9.71 -2.86 -10.94
CA LEU A 68 9.48 -4.30 -11.12
C LEU A 68 8.70 -4.88 -9.93
N GLU A 69 9.13 -4.58 -8.71
CA GLU A 69 8.44 -5.06 -7.51
C GLU A 69 6.98 -4.58 -7.44
N TRP A 70 6.69 -3.35 -7.86
CA TRP A 70 5.34 -2.82 -7.95
C TRP A 70 4.49 -3.62 -8.95
N ALA A 71 5.00 -3.86 -10.17
CA ALA A 71 4.28 -4.66 -11.17
C ALA A 71 4.00 -6.09 -10.67
N VAL A 72 4.93 -6.68 -9.91
CA VAL A 72 4.72 -7.98 -9.26
C VAL A 72 3.63 -7.92 -8.19
N ARG A 73 3.64 -6.90 -7.31
CA ARG A 73 2.60 -6.72 -6.29
C ARG A 73 1.22 -6.54 -6.92
N GLU A 74 1.09 -5.73 -7.97
CA GLU A 74 -0.18 -5.48 -8.65
C GLU A 74 -0.75 -6.72 -9.34
N ALA A 75 0.12 -7.54 -9.92
CA ALA A 75 -0.29 -8.80 -10.53
C ALA A 75 -0.78 -9.81 -9.48
N LEU A 76 -0.09 -9.90 -8.33
CA LEU A 76 -0.39 -10.88 -7.29
C LEU A 76 -1.56 -10.45 -6.39
N ASN A 77 -1.72 -9.16 -6.09
CA ASN A 77 -2.77 -8.65 -5.21
C ASN A 77 -4.19 -9.06 -5.66
N ARG A 78 -4.40 -9.18 -6.97
CA ARG A 78 -5.69 -9.53 -7.57
C ARG A 78 -5.98 -11.03 -7.62
N ARG A 79 -4.95 -11.87 -7.69
CA ARG A 79 -5.11 -13.30 -8.05
C ARG A 79 -4.62 -14.27 -6.98
N ALA A 80 -3.81 -13.80 -6.04
CA ALA A 80 -3.13 -14.68 -5.10
C ALA A 80 -4.06 -15.01 -3.89
N PRO A 81 -4.31 -16.30 -3.58
CA PRO A 81 -5.19 -16.74 -2.49
C PRO A 81 -4.55 -16.63 -1.09
N ARG A 82 -5.06 -15.78 -0.20
CA ARG A 82 -4.45 -15.49 1.11
C ARG A 82 -4.45 -16.70 2.05
N ALA A 83 -3.30 -16.91 2.68
CA ALA A 83 -3.07 -17.88 3.75
C ALA A 83 -2.38 -17.24 4.96
N LEU A 84 -2.52 -17.86 6.13
CA LEU A 84 -1.78 -17.52 7.35
C LEU A 84 -0.51 -18.37 7.48
N ALA A 85 0.60 -17.74 7.80
CA ALA A 85 1.79 -18.41 8.29
C ALA A 85 2.54 -17.51 9.26
N VAL A 86 3.33 -18.12 10.13
CA VAL A 86 4.17 -17.48 11.13
C VAL A 86 5.62 -17.85 10.84
N LEU A 87 6.44 -16.85 10.55
CA LEU A 87 7.84 -17.07 10.16
C LEU A 87 8.78 -17.25 11.34
N ARG A 88 8.53 -16.51 12.43
CA ARG A 88 9.30 -16.58 13.67
C ARG A 88 8.35 -16.87 14.82
N PRO A 89 8.00 -18.15 15.06
CA PRO A 89 6.96 -18.50 16.01
C PRO A 89 7.30 -18.10 17.45
N LEU A 90 6.30 -17.51 18.10
CA LEU A 90 6.21 -17.35 19.53
C LEU A 90 4.93 -18.06 20.01
N GLU A 91 5.08 -18.96 20.97
CA GLU A 91 3.99 -19.78 21.47
C GLU A 91 3.02 -18.95 22.33
N VAL A 92 1.72 -19.17 22.11
CA VAL A 92 0.64 -18.57 22.87
C VAL A 92 -0.29 -19.68 23.36
N VAL A 93 -0.46 -19.79 24.67
CA VAL A 93 -1.41 -20.72 25.31
C VAL A 93 -2.65 -19.95 25.72
N ILE A 94 -3.81 -20.39 25.24
CA ILE A 94 -5.13 -19.83 25.56
C ILE A 94 -5.68 -20.55 26.80
N GLU A 95 -5.52 -19.95 27.97
CA GLU A 95 -5.79 -20.58 29.27
C GLU A 95 -7.25 -21.03 29.43
N ASN A 96 -8.20 -20.24 28.93
CA ASN A 96 -9.63 -20.51 29.02
C ASN A 96 -10.22 -21.26 27.81
N CYS A 97 -9.38 -21.83 26.94
CA CYS A 97 -9.80 -22.74 25.86
C CYS A 97 -9.66 -24.19 26.33
N PRO A 98 -10.70 -25.05 26.22
CA PRO A 98 -10.61 -26.46 26.61
C PRO A 98 -9.48 -27.21 25.87
N GLU A 99 -8.88 -28.18 26.55
CA GLU A 99 -7.84 -29.02 25.94
C GLU A 99 -8.44 -29.98 24.90
N GLY A 100 -7.77 -30.14 23.77
CA GLY A 100 -8.17 -31.05 22.69
C GLY A 100 -9.29 -30.52 21.77
N GLU A 101 -9.91 -29.38 22.08
CA GLU A 101 -10.90 -28.75 21.20
C GLU A 101 -10.25 -27.93 20.09
N VAL A 102 -10.80 -28.06 18.87
CA VAL A 102 -10.41 -27.27 17.70
C VAL A 102 -11.66 -26.64 17.10
N ASP A 103 -11.72 -25.31 17.09
CA ASP A 103 -12.73 -24.56 16.34
C ASP A 103 -12.25 -24.28 14.92
N TRP A 104 -13.02 -24.72 13.93
CA TRP A 104 -12.70 -24.53 12.52
C TRP A 104 -13.38 -23.27 11.99
N ILE A 105 -12.62 -22.19 11.88
CA ILE A 105 -13.13 -20.89 11.47
C ILE A 105 -13.11 -20.78 9.94
N GLU A 106 -14.20 -20.29 9.35
CA GLU A 106 -14.25 -20.00 7.92
C GLU A 106 -13.58 -18.65 7.61
N ALA A 107 -12.53 -18.69 6.80
CA ALA A 107 -11.79 -17.52 6.36
C ALA A 107 -11.77 -17.43 4.82
N PRO A 108 -12.01 -16.24 4.23
CA PRO A 108 -11.98 -16.08 2.78
C PRO A 108 -10.55 -16.18 2.25
N TYR A 109 -10.37 -16.79 1.07
CA TYR A 109 -9.09 -16.76 0.36
C TYR A 109 -8.80 -15.37 -0.23
N PHE A 110 -9.84 -14.65 -0.66
CA PHE A 110 -9.70 -13.37 -1.37
C PHE A 110 -10.32 -12.22 -0.55
N PRO A 111 -9.85 -10.97 -0.71
CA PRO A 111 -10.47 -9.83 -0.05
C PRO A 111 -11.92 -9.65 -0.51
N ARG A 112 -12.76 -9.09 0.37
CA ARG A 112 -14.09 -8.61 -0.03
C ARG A 112 -13.93 -7.54 -1.12
N GLY A 113 -14.62 -7.71 -2.25
CA GLY A 113 -14.57 -6.79 -3.39
C GLY A 113 -13.43 -7.03 -4.39
N ALA A 114 -12.65 -8.11 -4.26
CA ALA A 114 -11.90 -8.61 -5.41
C ALA A 114 -12.89 -9.15 -6.47
N ASP A 115 -12.46 -9.16 -7.73
CA ASP A 115 -13.13 -9.92 -8.79
C ASP A 115 -13.40 -11.36 -8.32
N ALA A 116 -14.39 -12.03 -8.90
CA ALA A 116 -14.76 -13.40 -8.54
C ALA A 116 -13.53 -14.32 -8.39
N PRO A 117 -13.55 -15.29 -7.44
CA PRO A 117 -12.42 -16.20 -7.25
C PRO A 117 -11.96 -16.76 -8.59
N PRO A 118 -10.64 -16.89 -8.84
CA PRO A 118 -10.16 -17.57 -10.04
C PRO A 118 -10.85 -18.92 -10.20
N GLU A 119 -11.17 -19.27 -11.43
CA GLU A 119 -11.95 -20.48 -11.75
C GLU A 119 -11.40 -21.72 -11.01
N GLY A 120 -12.28 -22.43 -10.28
CA GLY A 120 -11.90 -23.62 -9.51
C GLY A 120 -11.39 -23.37 -8.08
N TRP A 121 -11.26 -22.11 -7.63
CA TRP A 121 -10.96 -21.79 -6.23
C TRP A 121 -12.23 -21.69 -5.37
N PRO A 122 -12.25 -22.31 -4.18
CA PRO A 122 -13.33 -22.11 -3.22
C PRO A 122 -13.28 -20.67 -2.65
N GLU A 123 -14.43 -20.14 -2.23
CA GLU A 123 -14.53 -18.80 -1.64
C GLU A 123 -13.82 -18.69 -0.29
N THR A 124 -13.91 -19.75 0.52
CA THR A 124 -13.38 -19.82 1.89
C THR A 124 -12.54 -21.06 2.12
N ARG A 125 -11.81 -21.06 3.24
CA ARG A 125 -11.08 -22.19 3.81
C ARG A 125 -11.33 -22.28 5.30
N LYS A 126 -11.07 -23.46 5.86
CA LYS A 126 -11.13 -23.68 7.30
C LYS A 126 -9.77 -23.40 7.93
N VAL A 127 -9.74 -22.53 8.94
CA VAL A 127 -8.56 -22.18 9.73
C VAL A 127 -8.77 -22.70 11.15
N PRO A 128 -7.93 -23.62 11.65
CA PRO A 128 -8.10 -24.22 12.97
C PRO A 128 -7.64 -23.27 14.07
N PHE A 129 -8.53 -22.99 15.02
CA PHE A 129 -8.24 -22.34 16.29
C PHE A 129 -8.20 -23.39 17.40
N ALA A 130 -7.11 -23.42 18.16
CA ALA A 130 -6.88 -24.39 19.23
C ALA A 130 -6.30 -23.68 20.47
N ARG A 131 -6.17 -24.43 21.58
CA ARG A 131 -5.60 -23.93 22.83
C ARG A 131 -4.18 -23.39 22.68
N VAL A 132 -3.34 -24.00 21.85
CA VAL A 132 -1.95 -23.57 21.63
C VAL A 132 -1.82 -23.01 20.21
N LEU A 133 -1.34 -21.78 20.11
CA LEU A 133 -1.17 -21.04 18.87
C LEU A 133 0.27 -20.56 18.73
N TYR A 134 0.67 -20.23 17.51
CA TYR A 134 1.85 -19.44 17.23
C TYR A 134 1.45 -18.07 16.67
N ILE A 135 2.17 -17.03 17.09
CA ILE A 135 2.13 -15.68 16.51
C ILE A 135 3.56 -15.29 16.09
N GLU A 136 3.71 -14.19 15.33
CA GLU A 136 5.05 -13.64 15.10
C GLU A 136 5.66 -13.13 16.41
N ARG A 137 6.93 -13.43 16.63
CA ARG A 137 7.72 -12.87 17.73
C ARG A 137 7.65 -11.34 17.77
N ASP A 138 7.70 -10.68 16.61
CA ASP A 138 7.65 -9.22 16.47
C ASP A 138 6.25 -8.60 16.69
N ASP A 139 5.23 -9.44 16.93
CA ASP A 139 3.87 -9.00 17.27
C ASP A 139 3.59 -8.98 18.78
N PHE A 140 4.60 -9.31 19.60
CA PHE A 140 4.59 -9.10 21.04
C PHE A 140 5.67 -8.11 21.48
N ALA A 141 5.34 -7.25 22.46
CA ALA A 141 6.31 -6.43 23.15
C ALA A 141 5.93 -6.33 24.64
N GLU A 142 6.84 -6.72 25.52
CA GLU A 142 6.64 -6.60 26.97
C GLU A 142 6.58 -5.13 27.40
N GLU A 143 7.48 -4.31 26.84
CA GLU A 143 7.50 -2.86 26.98
C GLU A 143 7.16 -2.19 25.64
N PRO A 144 5.86 -1.98 25.35
CA PRO A 144 5.43 -1.50 24.04
C PRO A 144 5.78 -0.03 23.83
N ALA A 145 6.61 0.26 22.83
CA ALA A 145 6.90 1.63 22.40
C ALA A 145 5.64 2.41 22.00
N LYS A 146 5.72 3.75 22.02
CA LYS A 146 4.60 4.64 21.62
C LYS A 146 4.12 4.27 20.21
N GLY A 147 2.82 3.98 20.09
CA GLY A 147 2.21 3.60 18.81
C GLY A 147 2.27 2.10 18.49
N PHE A 148 2.82 1.26 19.37
CA PHE A 148 2.72 -0.20 19.25
C PHE A 148 1.28 -0.66 19.50
N ARG A 149 0.66 -1.27 18.49
CA ARG A 149 -0.76 -1.68 18.47
C ARG A 149 -0.99 -3.19 18.55
N ARG A 150 0.06 -3.99 18.77
CA ARG A 150 -0.04 -5.45 18.83
C ARG A 150 -0.06 -5.92 20.29
N LEU A 151 0.23 -7.20 20.53
CA LEU A 151 0.05 -7.82 21.83
C LEU A 151 1.10 -7.34 22.83
N ALA A 152 0.67 -7.02 24.05
CA ALA A 152 1.54 -6.66 25.17
C ALA A 152 0.86 -7.12 26.47
N PRO A 153 1.57 -7.17 27.60
CA PRO A 153 0.96 -7.53 28.89
C PRO A 153 -0.29 -6.69 29.18
N GLY A 154 -1.40 -7.36 29.50
CA GLY A 154 -2.70 -6.74 29.77
C GLY A 154 -3.40 -6.12 28.56
N ARG A 155 -2.80 -6.11 27.37
CA ARG A 155 -3.42 -5.59 26.15
C ARG A 155 -4.14 -6.67 25.37
N GLU A 156 -5.24 -6.26 24.78
CA GLU A 156 -6.01 -7.07 23.86
C GLU A 156 -5.63 -6.82 22.39
N VAL A 157 -5.60 -7.89 21.61
CA VAL A 157 -5.42 -7.85 20.16
C VAL A 157 -6.46 -8.72 19.46
N ARG A 158 -6.78 -8.39 18.21
CA ARG A 158 -7.61 -9.24 17.35
C ARG A 158 -6.75 -10.26 16.62
N LEU A 159 -7.07 -11.54 16.74
CA LEU A 159 -6.54 -12.56 15.85
C LEU A 159 -7.25 -12.47 14.50
N ARG A 160 -6.47 -12.50 13.43
CA ARG A 160 -7.01 -12.41 12.07
C ARG A 160 -7.97 -13.58 11.79
N HIS A 161 -9.18 -13.25 11.34
CA HIS A 161 -10.31 -14.18 11.15
C HIS A 161 -10.84 -14.84 12.42
N GLY A 162 -10.19 -14.68 13.58
CA GLY A 162 -10.59 -15.35 14.82
C GLY A 162 -10.98 -14.38 15.92
N TYR A 163 -10.64 -14.78 17.13
CA TYR A 163 -11.07 -14.16 18.38
C TYR A 163 -10.21 -12.98 18.82
N PHE A 164 -10.68 -12.23 19.81
CA PHE A 164 -9.84 -11.32 20.57
C PHE A 164 -9.12 -12.10 21.67
N ILE A 165 -7.83 -11.82 21.84
CA ILE A 165 -7.01 -12.41 22.89
C ILE A 165 -6.35 -11.33 23.73
N THR A 166 -6.24 -11.57 25.03
CA THR A 166 -5.58 -10.69 26.00
C THR A 166 -4.43 -11.42 26.66
N CYS A 167 -3.24 -10.83 26.66
CA CYS A 167 -2.07 -11.40 27.33
C CYS A 167 -2.16 -11.22 28.84
N ARG A 168 -2.08 -12.32 29.59
CA ARG A 168 -2.15 -12.36 31.06
C ARG A 168 -0.79 -12.50 31.70
N ARG A 169 0.05 -13.39 31.16
CA ARG A 169 1.37 -13.69 31.71
C ARG A 169 2.37 -13.95 30.57
N VAL A 170 3.63 -13.58 30.82
CA VAL A 170 4.78 -13.85 29.96
C VAL A 170 5.66 -14.88 30.66
N GLU A 171 6.06 -15.92 29.95
CA GLU A 171 7.00 -16.92 30.40
C GLU A 171 8.34 -16.70 29.69
N LYS A 172 9.41 -16.65 30.49
CA LYS A 172 10.78 -16.46 30.03
C LYS A 172 11.63 -17.67 30.41
N ASP A 173 12.65 -17.94 29.62
CA ASP A 173 13.67 -18.93 29.97
C ASP A 173 14.73 -18.35 30.93
N ASP A 174 15.72 -19.17 31.29
CA ASP A 174 16.81 -18.80 32.19
C ASP A 174 17.70 -17.67 31.62
N ALA A 175 17.68 -17.45 30.29
CA ALA A 175 18.39 -16.36 29.63
C ALA A 175 17.57 -15.06 29.58
N GLY A 176 16.31 -15.09 30.04
CA GLY A 176 15.39 -13.95 30.01
C GLY A 176 14.65 -13.79 28.67
N GLU A 177 14.78 -14.74 27.75
CA GLU A 177 14.11 -14.71 26.46
C GLU A 177 12.65 -15.15 26.59
N ILE A 178 11.76 -14.46 25.89
CA ILE A 178 10.32 -14.76 25.92
C ILE A 178 10.06 -16.02 25.09
N VAL A 179 9.62 -17.09 25.77
CA VAL A 179 9.38 -18.40 25.17
C VAL A 179 7.90 -18.70 24.98
N ARG A 180 7.04 -18.22 25.87
CA ARG A 180 5.59 -18.48 25.82
C ARG A 180 4.79 -17.32 26.39
N LEU A 181 3.64 -17.06 25.79
CA LEU A 181 2.63 -16.14 26.30
C LEU A 181 1.41 -16.92 26.79
N HIS A 182 0.89 -16.55 27.95
CA HIS A 182 -0.37 -17.08 28.46
C HIS A 182 -1.44 -16.00 28.27
N CYS A 183 -2.49 -16.35 27.53
CA CYS A 183 -3.53 -15.45 27.09
C CYS A 183 -4.92 -16.02 27.41
N THR A 184 -5.91 -15.14 27.47
CA THR A 184 -7.33 -15.54 27.46
C THR A 184 -7.99 -15.05 26.18
N TYR A 185 -8.93 -15.81 25.62
CA TYR A 185 -9.75 -15.39 24.48
C TYR A 185 -11.19 -15.04 24.90
N ASP A 186 -11.89 -14.25 24.10
CA ASP A 186 -13.32 -14.01 24.27
C ASP A 186 -14.15 -14.83 23.26
N PRO A 187 -14.90 -15.86 23.70
CA PRO A 187 -15.74 -16.68 22.83
C PRO A 187 -16.80 -15.90 22.03
N ALA A 188 -17.24 -14.73 22.51
CA ALA A 188 -18.23 -13.90 21.84
C ALA A 188 -17.68 -13.16 20.60
N THR A 189 -16.37 -13.27 20.32
CA THR A 189 -15.67 -12.50 19.27
C THR A 189 -15.28 -13.32 18.04
N ARG A 190 -15.90 -14.49 17.81
CA ARG A 190 -15.54 -15.49 16.78
C ARG A 190 -15.38 -14.95 15.34
N SER A 191 -15.93 -13.80 15.02
CA SER A 191 -15.85 -13.15 13.69
C SER A 191 -14.99 -11.88 13.66
N GLY A 192 -14.24 -11.60 14.74
CA GLY A 192 -13.44 -10.39 14.88
C GLY A 192 -14.24 -9.14 15.23
N SER A 193 -15.50 -9.27 15.64
CA SER A 193 -16.33 -8.19 16.18
C SER A 193 -16.79 -8.56 17.58
N ALA A 194 -16.80 -7.59 18.50
CA ALA A 194 -17.28 -7.80 19.86
C ALA A 194 -18.69 -7.23 20.04
N PRO A 195 -19.61 -7.96 20.70
CA PRO A 195 -20.98 -7.49 20.93
C PRO A 195 -21.06 -6.21 21.79
N ASP A 196 -20.10 -6.02 22.69
CA ASP A 196 -19.96 -4.84 23.55
C ASP A 196 -19.36 -3.61 22.83
N GLY A 197 -19.06 -3.74 21.54
CA GLY A 197 -18.56 -2.65 20.70
C GLY A 197 -17.06 -2.36 20.84
N ARG A 198 -16.32 -3.09 21.68
CA ARG A 198 -14.87 -2.86 21.85
C ARG A 198 -14.09 -3.16 20.58
N ARG A 199 -13.02 -2.38 20.35
CA ARG A 199 -12.18 -2.47 19.16
C ARG A 199 -10.71 -2.50 19.57
N PRO A 200 -10.06 -3.67 19.56
CA PRO A 200 -8.63 -3.77 19.79
C PRO A 200 -7.84 -2.89 18.82
N ALA A 201 -6.74 -2.30 19.30
CA ALA A 201 -5.96 -1.32 18.53
C ALA A 201 -5.28 -1.94 17.29
N GLY A 202 -5.08 -3.26 17.28
CA GLY A 202 -4.45 -3.96 16.17
C GLY A 202 -5.03 -5.36 15.93
N THR A 203 -4.63 -5.90 14.78
CA THR A 203 -4.94 -7.27 14.35
C THR A 203 -3.64 -7.95 13.99
N ILE A 204 -3.43 -9.19 14.40
CA ILE A 204 -2.22 -9.98 14.10
C ILE A 204 -2.60 -11.30 13.42
N HIS A 205 -1.68 -11.87 12.63
CA HIS A 205 -1.87 -13.23 12.11
C HIS A 205 -1.31 -14.25 13.08
N TRP A 206 -1.72 -15.49 12.89
CA TRP A 206 -1.47 -16.59 13.82
C TRP A 206 -1.69 -17.91 13.09
N VAL A 207 -1.24 -19.02 13.68
CA VAL A 207 -1.57 -20.39 13.25
C VAL A 207 -1.75 -21.27 14.48
N SER A 208 -2.57 -22.32 14.39
CA SER A 208 -2.63 -23.35 15.45
C SER A 208 -1.29 -24.05 15.58
N ALA A 209 -0.81 -24.29 16.80
CA ALA A 209 0.43 -25.03 17.00
C ALA A 209 0.28 -26.52 16.65
N THR A 210 -0.90 -27.11 16.89
CA THR A 210 -1.17 -28.54 16.66
C THR A 210 -1.46 -28.85 15.20
N GLU A 211 -2.25 -28.01 14.54
CA GLU A 211 -2.74 -28.27 13.17
C GLU A 211 -1.86 -27.62 12.09
N SER A 212 -0.92 -26.75 12.46
CA SER A 212 -0.04 -26.12 11.46
C SER A 212 0.93 -27.10 10.82
N VAL A 213 1.33 -26.77 9.59
CA VAL A 213 2.33 -27.51 8.82
C VAL A 213 3.70 -26.83 8.94
N PRO A 214 4.80 -27.59 9.03
CA PRO A 214 6.15 -27.03 9.06
C PRO A 214 6.51 -26.44 7.70
N LEU A 215 7.13 -25.25 7.72
CA LEU A 215 7.59 -24.54 6.54
C LEU A 215 9.09 -24.22 6.62
N GLU A 216 9.78 -24.40 5.51
CA GLU A 216 11.02 -23.67 5.24
C GLU A 216 10.68 -22.43 4.40
N VAL A 217 11.11 -21.26 4.84
CA VAL A 217 10.84 -20.00 4.15
C VAL A 217 12.15 -19.31 3.77
N ARG A 218 12.31 -19.05 2.47
CA ARG A 218 13.47 -18.36 1.89
C ARG A 218 13.11 -16.92 1.59
N LEU A 219 13.66 -16.01 2.40
CA LEU A 219 13.45 -14.58 2.30
C LEU A 219 14.55 -13.96 1.44
N TYR A 220 14.21 -13.63 0.20
CA TYR A 220 15.13 -12.93 -0.70
C TYR A 220 15.06 -11.42 -0.52
N ASP A 221 16.20 -10.76 -0.65
CA ASP A 221 16.36 -9.31 -0.80
C ASP A 221 17.18 -9.01 -2.08
N ARG A 222 17.54 -7.75 -2.31
CA ARG A 222 18.42 -7.33 -3.40
C ARG A 222 19.77 -8.02 -3.28
N LEU A 223 20.33 -8.49 -4.39
CA LEU A 223 21.63 -9.17 -4.42
C LEU A 223 22.79 -8.23 -4.12
N PHE A 224 22.65 -6.96 -4.51
CA PHE A 224 23.66 -5.92 -4.30
C PHE A 224 23.13 -4.82 -3.39
N ARG A 225 24.03 -4.22 -2.61
CA ARG A 225 23.74 -3.07 -1.72
C ARG A 225 23.72 -1.74 -2.46
N VAL A 226 24.40 -1.66 -3.60
CA VAL A 226 24.56 -0.45 -4.43
C VAL A 226 23.65 -0.49 -5.66
N SER A 227 23.20 0.67 -6.14
CA SER A 227 22.30 0.81 -7.31
C SER A 227 22.98 0.44 -8.63
N ASP A 228 24.27 0.77 -8.80
CA ASP A 228 25.07 0.37 -9.96
C ASP A 228 26.27 -0.53 -9.58
N PRO A 229 26.05 -1.83 -9.33
CA PRO A 229 27.13 -2.77 -9.01
C PRO A 229 28.05 -3.06 -10.21
N ALA A 230 27.69 -2.61 -11.41
CA ALA A 230 28.49 -2.84 -12.61
C ALA A 230 29.49 -1.70 -12.91
N GLY A 231 29.16 -0.47 -12.53
CA GLY A 231 29.93 0.74 -12.82
C GLY A 231 30.44 1.51 -11.60
N GLY A 232 30.10 1.08 -10.38
CA GLY A 232 30.52 1.74 -9.13
C GLY A 232 32.03 1.63 -8.83
N ALA A 233 32.47 2.45 -7.87
CA ALA A 233 33.85 2.44 -7.36
C ALA A 233 34.19 1.18 -6.55
N GLU A 234 33.18 0.56 -5.92
CA GLU A 234 33.31 -0.73 -5.24
C GLU A 234 33.34 -1.88 -6.26
N GLY A 235 34.15 -2.90 -5.98
CA GLY A 235 34.17 -4.12 -6.77
C GLY A 235 32.86 -4.91 -6.66
N LEU A 236 32.68 -5.85 -7.59
CA LEU A 236 31.45 -6.63 -7.70
C LEU A 236 31.18 -7.50 -6.46
N ARG A 237 32.22 -7.98 -5.78
CA ARG A 237 32.07 -8.87 -4.61
C ARG A 237 31.77 -8.06 -3.36
N GLU A 238 32.43 -6.93 -3.23
CA GLU A 238 32.32 -6.00 -2.11
C GLU A 238 30.91 -5.39 -2.05
N SER A 239 30.28 -5.20 -3.21
CA SER A 239 28.92 -4.67 -3.32
C SER A 239 27.81 -5.70 -3.04
N LEU A 240 28.13 -6.98 -2.83
CA LEU A 240 27.13 -8.01 -2.50
C LEU A 240 26.42 -7.70 -1.18
N ASN A 241 25.15 -8.08 -1.12
CA ASN A 241 24.34 -7.99 0.08
C ASN A 241 24.39 -9.34 0.83
N PRO A 242 25.01 -9.40 2.03
CA PRO A 242 25.05 -10.62 2.82
C PRO A 242 23.64 -11.06 3.25
N ASP A 243 22.71 -10.12 3.40
CA ASP A 243 21.31 -10.37 3.75
C ASP A 243 20.42 -10.66 2.53
N SER A 244 21.02 -10.93 1.35
CA SER A 244 20.26 -11.21 0.11
C SER A 244 19.41 -12.47 0.17
N LEU A 245 19.72 -13.38 1.09
CA LEU A 245 18.95 -14.60 1.38
C LEU A 245 19.00 -14.90 2.88
N GLN A 246 17.83 -15.00 3.50
CA GLN A 246 17.65 -15.59 4.83
C GLN A 246 16.76 -16.83 4.72
N VAL A 247 17.23 -17.98 5.22
CA VAL A 247 16.46 -19.22 5.28
C VAL A 247 15.93 -19.42 6.70
N LEU A 248 14.62 -19.62 6.83
CA LEU A 248 13.93 -19.86 8.09
C LEU A 248 13.35 -21.27 8.09
N THR A 249 13.84 -22.16 8.96
CA THR A 249 13.43 -23.58 9.01
C THR A 249 12.37 -23.89 10.08
N GLY A 250 12.08 -22.93 10.97
CA GLY A 250 11.10 -23.07 12.05
C GLY A 250 9.73 -22.45 11.76
N ALA A 251 9.45 -22.06 10.52
CA ALA A 251 8.19 -21.38 10.19
C ALA A 251 7.01 -22.38 10.21
N ARG A 252 5.80 -21.86 10.45
CA ARG A 252 4.56 -22.65 10.59
C ARG A 252 3.47 -22.07 9.71
N GLY A 253 2.81 -22.90 8.91
CA GLY A 253 1.73 -22.53 8.00
C GLY A 253 0.38 -23.11 8.41
N GLU A 254 -0.71 -22.47 8.02
CA GLU A 254 -2.04 -23.09 8.14
C GLU A 254 -2.17 -24.38 7.28
N PRO A 255 -3.03 -25.34 7.65
CA PRO A 255 -3.13 -26.64 6.96
C PRO A 255 -3.44 -26.56 5.46
N SER A 256 -4.19 -25.55 5.02
CA SER A 256 -4.54 -25.34 3.61
C SER A 256 -3.32 -25.18 2.69
N LEU A 257 -2.16 -24.80 3.24
CA LEU A 257 -0.92 -24.69 2.46
C LEU A 257 -0.35 -26.04 2.01
N ALA A 258 -0.69 -27.15 2.67
CA ALA A 258 -0.24 -28.47 2.23
C ALA A 258 -0.90 -28.94 0.92
N GLY A 259 -2.10 -28.44 0.61
CA GLY A 259 -2.79 -28.61 -0.67
C GLY A 259 -3.12 -30.07 -1.09
N ASP A 260 -4.10 -30.18 -1.98
CA ASP A 260 -4.28 -31.37 -2.84
C ASP A 260 -3.20 -31.31 -3.94
N PRO A 261 -2.38 -32.35 -4.14
CA PRO A 261 -1.23 -32.36 -5.06
C PRO A 261 -1.58 -32.07 -6.53
N SER A 262 -2.86 -32.08 -6.91
CA SER A 262 -3.35 -31.74 -8.25
C SER A 262 -3.26 -30.25 -8.62
N ARG A 263 -3.02 -29.33 -7.68
CA ARG A 263 -2.97 -27.86 -7.91
C ARG A 263 -1.55 -27.27 -7.92
N ALA A 264 -0.52 -28.11 -7.99
CA ALA A 264 0.89 -27.72 -7.97
C ALA A 264 1.30 -26.96 -9.24
N GLY A 265 1.11 -25.63 -9.25
CA GLY A 265 1.46 -24.80 -10.40
C GLY A 265 1.34 -23.29 -10.17
N GLU A 266 0.49 -22.85 -9.24
CA GLU A 266 0.23 -21.43 -9.00
C GLU A 266 0.88 -20.93 -7.69
N PRO A 267 1.51 -19.74 -7.69
CA PRO A 267 2.11 -19.18 -6.48
C PRO A 267 1.03 -18.87 -5.43
N GLY A 268 0.98 -19.68 -4.36
CA GLY A 268 0.12 -19.44 -3.21
C GLY A 268 0.73 -18.41 -2.25
N PRO A 269 0.07 -17.29 -1.93
CA PRO A 269 0.60 -16.25 -1.07
C PRO A 269 0.41 -16.55 0.42
N VAL A 270 1.22 -15.87 1.22
CA VAL A 270 1.16 -15.88 2.69
C VAL A 270 1.27 -14.43 3.16
N GLY A 271 0.18 -13.86 3.68
CA GLY A 271 0.19 -12.50 4.23
C GLY A 271 -0.91 -11.58 3.69
N ASP A 272 -1.26 -10.58 4.49
CA ASP A 272 -2.40 -9.71 4.27
C ASP A 272 -2.04 -8.23 4.26
N PRO A 273 -2.58 -7.37 3.39
CA PRO A 273 -2.44 -5.92 3.56
C PRO A 273 -3.40 -5.40 4.64
N PRO A 274 -2.96 -4.57 5.61
CA PRO A 274 -3.87 -3.84 6.49
C PRO A 274 -4.25 -2.47 5.90
N GLY A 275 -5.48 -2.04 6.20
CA GLY A 275 -5.89 -0.64 6.24
C GLY A 275 -5.00 0.21 7.18
N PRO A 276 -5.23 1.52 7.29
CA PRO A 276 -4.20 2.50 7.63
C PRO A 276 -3.59 2.28 9.03
N ALA A 277 -2.44 1.59 9.06
CA ALA A 277 -1.50 1.57 10.17
C ALA A 277 -0.06 1.55 9.62
N ARG A 278 0.77 2.41 10.22
CA ARG A 278 2.23 2.53 9.99
C ARG A 278 2.96 1.32 10.63
N PRO A 279 4.21 1.02 10.24
CA PRO A 279 4.63 -0.30 9.76
C PRO A 279 4.72 -1.37 10.85
N SER A 280 4.07 -2.50 10.59
CA SER A 280 4.63 -3.83 10.80
C SER A 280 4.23 -4.69 9.60
N ALA A 281 5.20 -5.42 9.05
CA ALA A 281 5.06 -6.12 7.80
C ALA A 281 4.24 -7.40 7.99
N ARG A 282 3.14 -7.55 7.27
CA ARG A 282 2.42 -8.83 7.17
C ARG A 282 2.99 -9.62 5.99
N LEU A 283 4.26 -9.99 6.15
CA LEU A 283 5.09 -10.93 5.38
C LEU A 283 5.37 -10.60 3.90
N GLY A 284 4.43 -10.77 2.98
CA GLY A 284 4.67 -10.59 1.54
C GLY A 284 3.86 -11.51 0.65
N TYR A 285 4.34 -11.71 -0.58
CA TYR A 285 3.86 -12.76 -1.47
C TYR A 285 4.91 -13.87 -1.52
N PHE A 286 4.45 -15.11 -1.50
CA PHE A 286 5.29 -16.29 -1.49
C PHE A 286 4.89 -17.24 -2.63
N ALA A 287 5.79 -18.11 -3.02
CA ALA A 287 5.55 -19.17 -3.98
C ALA A 287 6.19 -20.47 -3.49
N PRO A 288 5.54 -21.63 -3.67
CA PRO A 288 6.18 -22.91 -3.40
C PRO A 288 7.47 -23.03 -4.21
N ALA A 289 8.56 -23.46 -3.58
CA ALA A 289 9.79 -23.75 -4.29
C ALA A 289 9.56 -24.98 -5.18
N ARG A 290 9.60 -24.77 -6.50
CA ARG A 290 9.49 -25.88 -7.45
C ARG A 290 10.78 -26.72 -7.39
N ALA A 291 10.64 -28.05 -7.35
CA ALA A 291 11.75 -28.94 -7.65
C ALA A 291 12.24 -28.65 -9.09
N THR A 292 13.53 -28.37 -9.23
CA THR A 292 14.17 -28.15 -10.52
C THR A 292 14.17 -29.48 -11.29
N ARG A 293 13.56 -29.51 -12.48
CA ARG A 293 13.69 -30.66 -13.39
C ARG A 293 15.11 -30.59 -13.98
N ALA A 294 15.91 -31.64 -13.76
CA ALA A 294 17.26 -31.76 -14.27
C ALA A 294 17.31 -31.45 -15.79
N GLY A 295 17.98 -30.36 -16.16
CA GLY A 295 18.32 -30.07 -17.55
C GLY A 295 19.43 -30.99 -18.03
N ARG A 296 19.47 -31.30 -19.34
CA ARG A 296 20.54 -32.09 -19.96
C ARG A 296 21.88 -31.35 -19.84
N GLY A 297 22.66 -31.72 -18.83
CA GLY A 297 24.02 -31.22 -18.65
C GLY A 297 24.46 -31.27 -17.20
N GLY A 298 24.83 -32.47 -16.73
CA GLY A 298 25.64 -32.67 -15.52
C GLY A 298 24.94 -32.37 -14.19
N ALA A 299 25.00 -33.31 -13.26
CA ALA A 299 24.51 -33.12 -11.91
C ALA A 299 25.22 -31.94 -11.23
N THR A 300 24.45 -30.91 -10.87
CA THR A 300 24.70 -30.15 -9.65
C THR A 300 23.46 -30.33 -8.80
N ALA A 301 23.50 -31.33 -7.92
CA ALA A 301 22.73 -31.25 -6.70
C ALA A 301 23.17 -29.96 -5.99
N ASP A 302 22.19 -29.20 -5.49
CA ASP A 302 22.38 -27.94 -4.78
C ASP A 302 23.66 -27.96 -3.92
N ALA A 303 24.64 -27.11 -4.24
CA ALA A 303 25.76 -26.82 -3.34
C ALA A 303 25.32 -25.89 -2.17
N GLY A 304 24.06 -26.00 -1.73
CA GLY A 304 23.51 -25.15 -0.66
C GLY A 304 22.01 -25.35 -0.37
N GLY A 305 21.44 -26.51 -0.69
CA GLY A 305 20.00 -26.75 -0.63
C GLY A 305 19.72 -28.23 -0.50
N GLU A 306 20.08 -28.79 0.66
CA GLU A 306 19.49 -30.06 1.08
C GLU A 306 17.97 -29.98 0.93
N ALA A 307 17.36 -31.06 0.43
CA ALA A 307 15.92 -31.24 0.63
C ALA A 307 15.66 -31.07 2.14
N PRO A 308 14.68 -30.24 2.54
CA PRO A 308 14.49 -29.91 3.95
C PRO A 308 14.39 -31.21 4.76
N ALA A 309 15.24 -31.33 5.77
CA ALA A 309 15.18 -32.44 6.71
C ALA A 309 13.77 -32.46 7.33
N GLY A 310 13.00 -33.53 7.08
CA GLY A 310 11.71 -33.76 7.74
C GLY A 310 10.43 -33.41 6.96
N GLY A 311 10.48 -33.22 5.63
CA GLY A 311 9.26 -33.13 4.81
C GLY A 311 8.50 -31.81 4.90
N ALA A 312 9.15 -30.74 5.36
CA ALA A 312 8.58 -29.39 5.40
C ALA A 312 8.34 -28.82 3.99
N LEU A 313 7.29 -28.01 3.84
CA LEU A 313 7.01 -27.30 2.58
C LEU A 313 7.97 -26.12 2.44
N VAL A 314 8.58 -25.96 1.26
CA VAL A 314 9.53 -24.87 1.00
C VAL A 314 8.84 -23.74 0.25
N PHE A 315 8.95 -22.50 0.75
CA PHE A 315 8.40 -21.30 0.14
C PHE A 315 9.46 -20.24 -0.11
N ASN A 316 9.47 -19.67 -1.30
CA ASN A 316 10.26 -18.51 -1.68
C ASN A 316 9.44 -17.23 -1.51
N ARG A 317 9.99 -16.20 -0.85
CA ARG A 317 9.36 -14.87 -0.87
C ARG A 317 9.56 -14.22 -2.23
N THR A 318 8.48 -14.05 -2.98
CA THR A 318 8.47 -13.35 -4.27
C THR A 318 8.79 -11.88 -4.09
N VAL A 319 8.00 -11.18 -3.28
CA VAL A 319 8.13 -9.74 -3.01
C VAL A 319 7.47 -9.38 -1.67
N THR A 320 7.95 -8.34 -1.00
CA THR A 320 7.34 -7.78 0.22
C THR A 320 6.02 -7.06 -0.09
N LEU A 321 5.15 -6.85 0.90
CA LEU A 321 3.89 -6.10 0.69
C LEU A 321 4.08 -4.60 0.41
N ARG A 322 5.18 -4.00 0.91
CA ARG A 322 5.53 -2.59 0.71
C ARG A 322 7.02 -2.48 0.46
N ASP A 323 7.41 -1.43 -0.24
CA ASP A 323 8.83 -1.11 -0.42
C ASP A 323 9.45 -0.73 0.93
N ALA A 324 10.51 -1.48 1.31
CA ALA A 324 11.26 -1.25 2.54
C ALA A 324 12.51 -0.39 2.31
N TRP A 325 13.02 -0.34 1.08
CA TRP A 325 14.26 0.34 0.73
C TRP A 325 14.06 1.85 0.60
N SER A 326 12.94 2.31 0.04
CA SER A 326 12.58 3.74 0.01
C SER A 326 12.47 4.39 1.40
N ARG A 327 12.30 3.60 2.47
CA ARG A 327 12.33 4.09 3.86
C ARG A 327 13.73 4.07 4.46
N ARG A 328 14.52 3.03 4.18
CA ARG A 328 15.93 2.94 4.63
C ARG A 328 16.79 4.05 4.00
N ALA A 329 16.54 4.41 2.75
CA ALA A 329 17.20 5.55 2.10
C ALA A 329 16.87 6.90 2.78
N LYS A 330 15.64 7.06 3.30
CA LYS A 330 15.22 8.27 4.04
C LYS A 330 15.77 8.36 5.46
N SER A 331 16.31 7.27 6.02
CA SER A 331 16.97 7.25 7.33
C SER A 331 18.47 7.56 7.29
N GLY A 332 19.00 8.05 6.15
CA GLY A 332 20.29 8.73 6.12
C GLY A 332 21.50 7.91 5.67
N ASP A 333 21.37 7.11 4.61
CA ASP A 333 22.53 6.68 3.80
C ASP A 333 22.41 7.34 2.43
N THR A 334 23.06 8.49 2.27
CA THR A 334 23.14 9.24 1.01
C THR A 334 24.42 8.89 0.28
N HIS A 335 24.31 8.31 -0.92
CA HIS A 335 25.30 8.53 -1.96
C HIS A 335 24.62 9.15 -3.18
N ALA A 336 25.08 10.35 -3.51
CA ALA A 336 24.62 11.22 -4.56
C ALA A 336 25.10 10.78 -5.96
N THR A 337 24.35 11.18 -6.99
CA THR A 337 24.77 11.75 -8.32
C THR A 337 23.75 11.35 -9.39
N ASP A 338 23.52 12.04 -10.49
CA ASP A 338 23.65 13.43 -10.97
C ASP A 338 22.80 13.42 -12.27
N ALA A 339 22.06 14.50 -12.56
CA ALA A 339 21.09 14.54 -13.65
C ALA A 339 21.72 15.08 -14.94
N GLY A 340 21.70 14.27 -16.01
CA GLY A 340 22.20 14.63 -17.34
C GLY A 340 21.09 14.57 -18.40
N GLU A 341 20.93 15.67 -19.14
CA GLU A 341 19.88 16.02 -20.10
C GLU A 341 19.67 15.05 -21.29
N ALA A 342 18.40 14.93 -21.72
CA ALA A 342 17.97 14.13 -22.86
C ALA A 342 17.93 14.95 -24.17
N ARG A 343 18.37 14.33 -25.28
CA ARG A 343 18.11 14.77 -26.66
C ARG A 343 17.31 13.69 -27.41
N THR A 344 16.24 14.11 -28.07
CA THR A 344 15.35 13.32 -28.96
C THR A 344 16.04 13.09 -30.33
N PRO A 345 15.84 11.94 -31.03
CA PRO A 345 14.86 11.97 -32.11
C PRO A 345 14.17 10.63 -32.55
N ALA A 346 13.01 10.87 -33.17
CA ALA A 346 12.38 10.25 -34.35
C ALA A 346 11.80 8.82 -34.26
N ALA A 347 10.52 8.77 -34.67
CA ALA A 347 9.59 7.65 -34.75
C ALA A 347 9.92 6.66 -35.87
N ASP A 348 9.52 5.40 -35.66
CA ASP A 348 9.25 4.44 -36.72
C ASP A 348 8.00 3.64 -36.34
N GLU A 349 7.13 3.44 -37.33
CA GLU A 349 5.79 2.86 -37.24
C GLU A 349 5.84 1.38 -37.64
N SER A 350 5.34 0.46 -36.80
CA SER A 350 4.61 -0.75 -37.26
C SER A 350 4.11 -1.66 -36.12
N ALA A 351 2.77 -1.70 -36.00
CA ALA A 351 1.86 -2.82 -35.65
C ALA A 351 2.00 -3.58 -34.30
N GLY A 352 0.92 -3.96 -33.58
CA GLY A 352 -0.50 -4.09 -33.92
C GLY A 352 -1.42 -3.97 -32.67
N PRO A 353 -2.72 -4.33 -32.76
CA PRO A 353 -3.74 -3.77 -31.87
C PRO A 353 -3.71 -4.38 -30.46
N PRO A 354 -3.72 -3.58 -29.37
CA PRO A 354 -3.78 -4.09 -28.01
C PRO A 354 -5.23 -4.27 -27.53
N VAL A 355 -5.38 -5.20 -26.59
CA VAL A 355 -6.62 -5.54 -25.88
C VAL A 355 -6.92 -4.47 -24.81
N PRO A 356 -8.19 -4.10 -24.54
CA PRO A 356 -8.52 -2.86 -23.82
C PRO A 356 -8.27 -2.94 -22.32
N GLY A 357 -7.57 -1.94 -21.80
CA GLY A 357 -7.35 -1.66 -20.38
C GLY A 357 -6.39 -0.47 -20.26
N ILE A 358 -6.70 0.50 -19.38
CA ILE A 358 -6.00 1.77 -19.01
C ILE A 358 -5.01 2.38 -20.03
N ASP A 359 -4.00 1.63 -20.47
CA ASP A 359 -3.19 1.93 -21.68
C ASP A 359 -4.08 2.23 -22.89
N SER A 360 -5.23 1.55 -23.06
CA SER A 360 -6.17 1.82 -24.16
C SER A 360 -6.76 3.23 -24.13
N ALA A 361 -6.90 3.84 -22.94
CA ALA A 361 -7.43 5.21 -22.82
C ALA A 361 -6.35 6.24 -23.16
N ARG A 362 -5.10 6.06 -22.67
CA ARG A 362 -3.97 6.92 -23.04
C ARG A 362 -3.61 6.78 -24.51
N GLU A 363 -3.59 5.55 -25.02
CA GLU A 363 -3.37 5.26 -26.44
C GLU A 363 -4.53 5.78 -27.30
N ALA A 364 -5.78 5.73 -26.82
CA ALA A 364 -6.92 6.34 -27.50
C ALA A 364 -6.80 7.87 -27.53
N ARG A 365 -6.38 8.52 -26.44
CA ARG A 365 -6.12 9.97 -26.40
C ARG A 365 -4.94 10.36 -27.30
N ASP A 366 -3.85 9.60 -27.27
CA ASP A 366 -2.71 9.79 -28.17
C ASP A 366 -3.10 9.57 -29.64
N ALA A 367 -3.93 8.56 -29.93
CA ALA A 367 -4.47 8.32 -31.27
C ALA A 367 -5.43 9.43 -31.70
N ALA A 368 -6.31 9.90 -30.80
CA ALA A 368 -7.19 11.03 -31.04
C ALA A 368 -6.41 12.33 -31.30
N ARG A 369 -5.32 12.57 -30.56
CA ARG A 369 -4.42 13.71 -30.78
C ARG A 369 -3.63 13.59 -32.08
N ARG A 370 -3.24 12.39 -32.50
CA ARG A 370 -2.65 12.16 -33.84
C ARG A 370 -3.66 12.36 -34.97
N ALA A 371 -4.91 11.95 -34.77
CA ALA A 371 -5.97 12.05 -35.76
C ALA A 371 -6.56 13.48 -35.88
N ALA A 372 -6.58 14.25 -34.79
CA ALA A 372 -7.15 15.59 -34.74
C ALA A 372 -6.07 16.65 -34.40
N PRO A 373 -5.57 17.40 -35.39
CA PRO A 373 -4.57 18.46 -35.18
C PRO A 373 -4.97 19.49 -34.13
N ALA A 374 -6.27 19.75 -33.96
CA ALA A 374 -6.79 20.67 -32.95
C ALA A 374 -6.55 20.20 -31.50
N LEU A 375 -6.64 18.89 -31.23
CA LEU A 375 -6.38 18.33 -29.89
C LEU A 375 -4.89 18.34 -29.56
N ARG A 376 -4.05 18.06 -30.56
CA ARG A 376 -2.59 18.20 -30.42
C ARG A 376 -2.20 19.64 -30.14
N ALA A 377 -2.75 20.59 -30.90
CA ALA A 377 -2.51 22.01 -30.65
C ALA A 377 -3.00 22.45 -29.26
N ALA A 378 -4.11 21.89 -28.76
CA ALA A 378 -4.58 22.15 -27.39
C ALA A 378 -3.62 21.59 -26.34
N PHE A 379 -3.15 20.35 -26.50
CA PHE A 379 -2.13 19.75 -25.62
C PHE A 379 -0.86 20.61 -25.53
N ASP A 380 -0.33 21.03 -26.68
CA ASP A 380 0.87 21.86 -26.73
C ASP A 380 0.62 23.24 -26.08
N ARG A 381 -0.56 23.85 -26.29
CA ARG A 381 -0.96 25.11 -25.62
C ARG A 381 -1.09 24.96 -24.10
N PHE A 382 -1.61 23.83 -23.64
CA PHE A 382 -1.80 23.55 -22.22
C PHE A 382 -0.46 23.32 -21.51
N ARG A 383 0.50 22.70 -22.17
CA ARG A 383 1.83 22.48 -21.60
C ARG A 383 2.71 23.72 -21.62
N ASP A 384 2.80 24.40 -22.77
CA ASP A 384 3.86 25.39 -22.98
C ASP A 384 3.41 26.81 -22.53
N PRO A 385 2.40 27.46 -23.14
CA PRO A 385 1.84 28.73 -22.67
C PRO A 385 1.25 28.72 -21.25
N LEU A 386 0.59 27.64 -20.83
CA LEU A 386 -0.08 27.56 -19.51
C LEU A 386 0.75 26.82 -18.44
N GLY A 387 1.90 26.23 -18.81
CA GLY A 387 2.81 25.59 -17.86
C GLY A 387 2.25 24.36 -17.15
N LEU A 388 1.23 23.69 -17.69
CA LEU A 388 0.62 22.54 -17.02
C LEU A 388 1.53 21.30 -17.08
N PRO A 389 1.55 20.46 -16.03
CA PRO A 389 2.23 19.17 -16.07
C PRO A 389 1.72 18.30 -17.24
N GLU A 390 2.62 17.54 -17.86
CA GLU A 390 2.31 16.75 -19.06
C GLU A 390 1.12 15.79 -18.87
N GLU A 391 1.01 15.18 -17.69
CA GLU A 391 -0.11 14.29 -17.33
C GLU A 391 -1.47 15.03 -17.29
N VAL A 392 -1.48 16.24 -16.75
CA VAL A 392 -2.69 17.08 -16.67
C VAL A 392 -3.09 17.57 -18.07
N ALA A 393 -2.10 18.00 -18.86
CA ALA A 393 -2.33 18.39 -20.25
C ALA A 393 -2.84 17.21 -21.11
N ASP A 394 -2.33 15.98 -20.90
CA ASP A 394 -2.81 14.76 -21.59
C ASP A 394 -4.29 14.52 -21.29
N LEU A 395 -4.67 14.55 -20.02
CA LEU A 395 -6.04 14.27 -19.60
C LEU A 395 -7.02 15.33 -20.12
N LEU A 396 -6.65 16.62 -20.09
CA LEU A 396 -7.50 17.71 -20.56
C LEU A 396 -7.67 17.74 -22.09
N SER A 397 -6.66 17.30 -22.83
CA SER A 397 -6.66 17.29 -24.30
C SER A 397 -7.16 15.99 -24.93
N GLY A 398 -7.73 15.09 -24.12
CA GLY A 398 -8.23 13.79 -24.56
C GLY A 398 -9.47 13.85 -25.46
N SER A 399 -10.28 14.91 -25.38
CA SER A 399 -11.48 15.10 -26.19
C SER A 399 -11.72 16.58 -26.52
N ALA A 400 -12.44 16.85 -27.62
CA ALA A 400 -12.77 18.21 -28.01
C ALA A 400 -13.71 18.89 -27.01
N GLU A 401 -14.55 18.12 -26.32
CA GLU A 401 -15.46 18.60 -25.28
C GLU A 401 -14.69 19.03 -24.04
N SER A 402 -13.73 18.22 -23.58
CA SER A 402 -12.84 18.56 -22.45
C SER A 402 -12.02 19.82 -22.75
N VAL A 403 -11.47 19.93 -23.96
CA VAL A 403 -10.74 21.14 -24.41
C VAL A 403 -11.65 22.37 -24.37
N ARG A 404 -12.85 22.31 -24.98
CA ARG A 404 -13.79 23.44 -25.00
C ARG A 404 -14.26 23.81 -23.60
N TYR A 405 -14.49 22.81 -22.74
CA TYR A 405 -14.89 23.04 -21.36
C TYR A 405 -13.81 23.79 -20.59
N TYR A 406 -12.57 23.29 -20.63
CA TYR A 406 -11.45 23.91 -19.95
C TYR A 406 -11.15 25.32 -20.50
N GLU A 407 -11.15 25.50 -21.82
CA GLU A 407 -10.93 26.82 -22.45
C GLU A 407 -12.02 27.84 -22.09
N ARG A 408 -13.27 27.41 -21.95
CA ARG A 408 -14.35 28.27 -21.44
C ARG A 408 -14.21 28.55 -19.94
N ALA A 409 -13.81 27.55 -19.16
CA ALA A 409 -13.61 27.72 -17.72
C ALA A 409 -12.50 28.73 -17.44
N ILE A 410 -11.41 28.74 -18.21
CA ILE A 410 -10.32 29.72 -18.04
C ILE A 410 -10.60 31.08 -18.71
N GLY A 411 -11.72 31.22 -19.42
CA GLY A 411 -12.14 32.44 -20.14
C GLY A 411 -12.57 33.57 -19.21
N GLY A 412 -11.65 34.03 -18.36
CA GLY A 412 -11.88 35.07 -17.35
C GLY A 412 -11.27 34.81 -15.97
N VAL A 413 -10.47 33.74 -15.80
CA VAL A 413 -10.00 33.27 -14.47
C VAL A 413 -8.56 33.64 -14.17
N VAL A 414 -8.27 33.85 -12.89
CA VAL A 414 -6.96 34.28 -12.36
C VAL A 414 -5.89 33.19 -12.43
N ASP A 415 -6.24 31.91 -12.21
CA ASP A 415 -5.27 30.79 -12.21
C ASP A 415 -5.77 29.57 -13.03
N PRO A 416 -5.36 29.46 -14.30
CA PRO A 416 -5.66 28.32 -15.16
C PRO A 416 -5.18 26.96 -14.60
N ALA A 417 -4.04 26.91 -13.91
CA ALA A 417 -3.48 25.67 -13.41
C ALA A 417 -4.26 25.10 -12.21
N ALA A 418 -4.81 25.99 -11.37
CA ALA A 418 -5.73 25.59 -10.32
C ALA A 418 -7.00 24.96 -10.91
N VAL A 419 -7.60 25.59 -11.93
CA VAL A 419 -8.80 25.05 -12.63
C VAL A 419 -8.51 23.69 -13.25
N ALA A 420 -7.35 23.53 -13.91
CA ALA A 420 -6.92 22.26 -14.50
C ALA A 420 -6.83 21.13 -13.46
N THR A 421 -6.23 21.42 -12.31
CA THR A 421 -6.07 20.46 -11.20
C THR A 421 -7.43 20.03 -10.64
N TRP A 422 -8.34 20.98 -10.42
CA TRP A 422 -9.69 20.70 -9.93
C TRP A 422 -10.51 19.88 -10.93
N LEU A 423 -10.44 20.21 -12.22
CA LEU A 423 -11.14 19.49 -13.28
C LEU A 423 -10.65 18.04 -13.40
N VAL A 424 -9.34 17.80 -13.34
CA VAL A 424 -8.75 16.46 -13.50
C VAL A 424 -8.94 15.58 -12.27
N HIS A 425 -8.79 16.13 -11.06
CA HIS A 425 -8.72 15.33 -9.84
C HIS A 425 -9.99 15.36 -8.99
N GLU A 426 -10.74 16.46 -8.98
CA GLU A 426 -11.86 16.66 -8.05
C GLU A 426 -13.22 16.48 -8.75
N VAL A 427 -13.43 17.03 -9.95
CA VAL A 427 -14.67 16.83 -10.74
C VAL A 427 -14.87 15.35 -11.10
N ARG A 428 -13.78 14.68 -11.49
CA ARG A 428 -13.77 13.24 -11.77
C ARG A 428 -14.13 12.39 -10.53
N GLY A 429 -13.77 12.87 -9.34
CA GLY A 429 -14.10 12.22 -8.07
C GLY A 429 -15.55 12.46 -7.62
N ALA A 430 -16.19 13.52 -8.11
CA ALA A 430 -17.55 13.93 -7.76
C ALA A 430 -18.63 13.33 -8.68
N GLY A 431 -18.27 12.45 -9.63
CA GLY A 431 -19.22 11.73 -10.49
C GLY A 431 -19.24 12.16 -11.96
N GLY A 432 -18.42 13.13 -12.37
CA GLY A 432 -18.25 13.48 -13.78
C GLY A 432 -17.43 12.44 -14.54
N SER A 433 -17.88 12.02 -15.73
CA SER A 433 -17.14 11.12 -16.62
C SER A 433 -16.30 11.91 -17.64
N GLU A 434 -15.43 11.25 -18.43
CA GLU A 434 -14.57 11.91 -19.43
C GLU A 434 -15.44 12.72 -20.44
N GLY A 435 -15.50 14.04 -20.26
CA GLY A 435 -16.26 14.96 -21.12
C GLY A 435 -17.62 15.40 -20.58
N ASP A 436 -18.13 14.79 -19.50
CA ASP A 436 -19.44 15.11 -18.92
C ASP A 436 -19.29 15.56 -17.46
N ALA A 437 -19.23 16.89 -17.26
CA ALA A 437 -19.25 17.52 -15.95
C ALA A 437 -20.67 17.61 -15.34
N GLY A 438 -21.64 16.89 -15.91
CA GLY A 438 -23.04 16.96 -15.52
C GLY A 438 -23.61 18.36 -15.74
N ALA A 439 -24.29 18.89 -14.72
CA ALA A 439 -24.86 20.24 -14.74
C ALA A 439 -23.83 21.36 -14.43
N LEU A 440 -22.58 21.01 -14.11
CA LEU A 440 -21.54 21.98 -13.76
C LEU A 440 -21.09 22.77 -15.00
N LYS A 441 -21.47 24.04 -15.06
CA LYS A 441 -21.02 24.96 -16.12
C LYS A 441 -19.54 25.33 -15.94
N PRO A 442 -18.77 25.53 -17.03
CA PRO A 442 -17.37 25.96 -16.96
C PRO A 442 -17.15 27.20 -16.09
N GLU A 443 -18.07 28.17 -16.20
CA GLU A 443 -18.03 29.43 -15.47
C GLU A 443 -18.27 29.24 -13.96
N ALA A 444 -19.05 28.22 -13.57
CA ALA A 444 -19.28 27.87 -12.17
C ALA A 444 -18.06 27.16 -11.55
N LEU A 445 -17.33 26.33 -12.31
CA LEU A 445 -16.10 25.72 -11.82
C LEU A 445 -15.03 26.78 -11.55
N ALA A 446 -14.88 27.72 -12.47
CA ALA A 446 -14.02 28.89 -12.33
C ALA A 446 -14.32 29.68 -11.05
N GLU A 447 -15.58 30.04 -10.85
CA GLU A 447 -16.05 30.80 -9.70
C GLU A 447 -15.83 30.04 -8.37
N LEU A 448 -15.99 28.71 -8.36
CA LEU A 448 -15.70 27.89 -7.18
C LEU A 448 -14.20 27.91 -6.83
N VAL A 449 -13.33 27.80 -7.84
CA VAL A 449 -11.87 27.83 -7.66
C VAL A 449 -11.43 29.20 -7.14
N GLU A 450 -12.00 30.29 -7.66
CA GLU A 450 -11.77 31.65 -7.15
C GLU A 450 -12.12 31.78 -5.68
N LEU A 451 -13.29 31.30 -5.25
CA LEU A 451 -13.71 31.35 -3.85
C LEU A 451 -12.74 30.63 -2.90
N VAL A 452 -12.07 29.57 -3.38
CA VAL A 452 -11.03 28.85 -2.62
C VAL A 452 -9.73 29.64 -2.59
N LEU A 453 -9.31 30.21 -3.72
CA LEU A 453 -8.08 31.01 -3.84
C LEU A 453 -8.15 32.30 -3.02
N GLU A 454 -9.30 32.97 -3.03
CA GLU A 454 -9.62 34.14 -2.21
C GLU A 454 -9.78 33.81 -0.72
N ARG A 455 -9.77 32.52 -0.36
CA ARG A 455 -9.99 32.01 0.99
C ARG A 455 -11.36 32.37 1.58
N SER A 456 -12.33 32.68 0.72
CA SER A 456 -13.73 32.97 1.04
C SER A 456 -14.48 31.73 1.53
N ILE A 457 -14.07 30.54 1.05
CA ILE A 457 -14.53 29.24 1.54
C ILE A 457 -13.34 28.30 1.78
N SER A 458 -13.51 27.31 2.65
CA SER A 458 -12.49 26.27 2.83
C SER A 458 -12.53 25.23 1.72
N ARG A 459 -11.42 24.53 1.50
CA ARG A 459 -11.35 23.45 0.50
C ARG A 459 -12.34 22.30 0.78
N ALA A 460 -12.67 22.06 2.05
CA ALA A 460 -13.66 21.05 2.44
C ALA A 460 -15.08 21.47 1.99
N VAL A 461 -15.45 22.73 2.23
CA VAL A 461 -16.72 23.30 1.77
C VAL A 461 -16.80 23.28 0.24
N ALA A 462 -15.71 23.64 -0.44
CA ALA A 462 -15.65 23.63 -1.89
C ALA A 462 -15.86 22.24 -2.50
N LYS A 463 -15.34 21.16 -1.89
CA LYS A 463 -15.60 19.78 -2.35
C LYS A 463 -17.06 19.37 -2.18
N SER A 464 -17.70 19.77 -1.08
CA SER A 464 -19.13 19.51 -0.86
C SER A 464 -20.01 20.27 -1.85
N LEU A 465 -19.64 21.52 -2.17
CA LEU A 465 -20.33 22.32 -3.19
C LEU A 465 -20.14 21.74 -4.59
N LEU A 466 -18.94 21.26 -4.91
CA LEU A 466 -18.64 20.67 -6.20
C LEU A 466 -19.55 19.48 -6.53
N ALA A 467 -19.78 18.57 -5.58
CA ALA A 467 -20.67 17.43 -5.76
C ALA A 467 -22.10 17.87 -6.14
N ARG A 468 -22.62 18.91 -5.47
CA ARG A 468 -23.95 19.46 -5.76
C ARG A 468 -24.01 20.18 -7.10
N LEU A 469 -22.98 20.95 -7.44
CA LEU A 469 -22.91 21.67 -8.70
C LEU A 469 -22.84 20.73 -9.91
N VAL A 470 -22.25 19.54 -9.76
CA VAL A 470 -22.25 18.49 -10.80
C VAL A 470 -23.66 17.92 -11.01
N GLU A 471 -24.47 17.80 -9.95
CA GLU A 471 -25.83 17.25 -10.02
C GLU A 471 -26.89 18.29 -10.43
N GLU A 472 -26.88 19.47 -9.82
CA GLU A 472 -27.95 20.46 -9.91
C GLU A 472 -27.58 21.70 -10.74
N GLY A 473 -26.27 21.96 -10.93
CA GLY A 473 -25.76 23.19 -11.53
C GLY A 473 -25.98 24.42 -10.63
N GLY A 474 -25.74 25.61 -11.18
CA GLY A 474 -25.95 26.90 -10.48
C GLY A 474 -24.65 27.68 -10.22
N SER A 475 -24.77 28.83 -9.54
CA SER A 475 -23.64 29.68 -9.16
C SER A 475 -23.11 29.31 -7.76
N PRO A 476 -21.80 29.03 -7.62
CA PRO A 476 -21.18 28.81 -6.32
C PRO A 476 -21.36 29.97 -5.34
N ARG A 477 -21.22 31.24 -5.78
CA ARG A 477 -21.37 32.42 -4.90
C ARG A 477 -22.80 32.54 -4.40
N GLU A 478 -23.80 32.32 -5.25
CA GLU A 478 -25.20 32.37 -4.83
C GLU A 478 -25.53 31.29 -3.80
N ILE A 479 -25.04 30.06 -3.99
CA ILE A 479 -25.23 28.97 -3.03
C ILE A 479 -24.52 29.30 -1.71
N VAL A 480 -23.28 29.81 -1.78
CA VAL A 480 -22.50 30.20 -0.59
C VAL A 480 -23.19 31.32 0.19
N GLN A 481 -23.76 32.32 -0.48
CA GLN A 481 -24.48 33.43 0.16
C GLN A 481 -25.81 32.97 0.76
N ARG A 482 -26.61 32.23 0.00
CA ARG A 482 -27.92 31.73 0.44
C ARG A 482 -27.82 30.82 1.66
N GLU A 483 -26.79 29.98 1.69
CA GLU A 483 -26.63 28.95 2.72
C GLU A 483 -25.60 29.33 3.80
N GLY A 484 -25.05 30.55 3.74
CA GLY A 484 -24.08 31.04 4.72
C GLY A 484 -22.81 30.19 4.82
N LEU A 485 -22.37 29.60 3.71
CA LEU A 485 -21.22 28.69 3.65
C LEU A 485 -19.86 29.40 3.60
N GLY A 486 -19.88 30.73 3.66
CA GLY A 486 -18.69 31.57 3.76
C GLY A 486 -17.88 31.24 5.02
N ARG A 487 -16.59 31.57 4.98
CA ARG A 487 -15.70 31.43 6.13
C ARG A 487 -16.22 32.25 7.30
N ILE A 488 -16.27 31.64 8.48
CA ILE A 488 -16.57 32.36 9.72
C ILE A 488 -15.28 33.08 10.11
N GLY A 489 -15.24 34.40 9.91
CA GLY A 489 -14.12 35.27 10.27
C GLY A 489 -14.30 35.96 11.62
N ASP A 490 -15.50 35.91 12.20
CA ASP A 490 -15.81 36.52 13.49
C ASP A 490 -15.33 35.63 14.64
N ALA A 491 -14.36 36.15 15.40
CA ALA A 491 -13.79 35.45 16.54
C ALA A 491 -14.82 35.25 17.67
N GLU A 492 -15.84 36.10 17.80
CA GLU A 492 -16.89 35.93 18.81
C GLU A 492 -17.79 34.73 18.48
N GLN A 493 -18.18 34.59 17.22
CA GLN A 493 -19.00 33.45 16.78
C GLN A 493 -18.24 32.11 16.90
N ILE A 494 -16.93 32.08 16.63
CA ILE A 494 -16.12 30.88 16.85
C ILE A 494 -15.99 30.60 18.36
N ARG A 495 -15.85 31.63 19.19
CA ARG A 495 -15.74 31.49 20.65
C ARG A 495 -17.00 30.91 21.27
N GLU A 496 -18.19 31.31 20.82
CA GLU A 496 -19.46 30.71 21.25
C GLU A 496 -19.52 29.21 20.93
N ILE A 497 -19.16 28.82 19.70
CA ILE A 497 -19.16 27.41 19.28
C ILE A 497 -18.12 26.60 20.08
N VAL A 498 -16.94 27.19 20.35
CA VAL A 498 -15.92 26.59 21.20
C VAL A 498 -16.47 26.35 22.61
N HIS A 499 -17.10 27.35 23.21
CA HIS A 499 -17.71 27.26 24.53
C HIS A 499 -18.78 26.14 24.58
N ASP A 500 -19.67 26.07 23.59
CA ASP A 500 -20.70 25.04 23.52
C ASP A 500 -20.11 23.63 23.38
N VAL A 501 -19.06 23.46 22.59
CA VAL A 501 -18.37 22.17 22.41
C VAL A 501 -17.63 21.74 23.69
N VAL A 502 -17.03 22.68 24.42
CA VAL A 502 -16.38 22.43 25.71
C VAL A 502 -17.42 22.05 26.76
N ALA A 503 -18.53 22.80 26.84
CA ALA A 503 -19.63 22.54 27.77
C ALA A 503 -20.33 21.20 27.51
N ALA A 504 -20.44 20.77 26.25
CA ALA A 504 -21.03 19.49 25.87
C ALA A 504 -20.17 18.26 26.23
N HIS A 505 -18.90 18.46 26.62
CA HIS A 505 -17.93 17.39 26.86
C HIS A 505 -17.20 17.52 28.21
N PRO A 506 -17.92 17.56 29.36
CA PRO A 506 -17.34 17.85 30.66
C PRO A 506 -16.35 16.77 31.15
N ALA A 507 -16.54 15.51 30.76
CA ALA A 507 -15.64 14.42 31.14
C ALA A 507 -14.26 14.55 30.46
N GLU A 508 -14.24 14.97 29.20
CA GLU A 508 -13.03 15.22 28.44
C GLU A 508 -12.31 16.48 28.93
N VAL A 509 -13.04 17.51 29.37
CA VAL A 509 -12.47 18.70 30.02
C VAL A 509 -11.77 18.33 31.33
N ALA A 510 -12.41 17.54 32.20
CA ALA A 510 -11.80 17.09 33.45
C ALA A 510 -10.53 16.24 33.23
N ARG A 511 -10.47 15.48 32.13
CA ARG A 511 -9.27 14.71 31.75
C ARG A 511 -8.17 15.59 31.17
N TYR A 512 -8.53 16.62 30.43
CA TYR A 512 -7.58 17.64 29.96
C TYR A 512 -6.95 18.38 31.14
N ALA A 513 -7.78 18.80 32.12
CA ALA A 513 -7.39 19.39 33.39
C ALA A 513 -6.41 18.51 34.20
N ALA A 514 -6.62 17.19 34.19
CA ALA A 514 -5.73 16.21 34.83
C ALA A 514 -4.39 15.98 34.09
N GLY A 515 -4.05 16.81 33.10
CA GLY A 515 -2.76 16.80 32.39
C GLY A 515 -2.74 16.03 31.06
N GLN A 516 -3.89 15.57 30.55
CA GLN A 516 -3.96 14.89 29.24
C GLN A 516 -4.08 15.90 28.08
N THR A 517 -3.04 16.71 27.85
CA THR A 517 -3.00 17.79 26.84
C THR A 517 -3.21 17.31 25.39
N GLY A 518 -3.03 16.01 25.12
CA GLY A 518 -3.34 15.40 23.82
C GLY A 518 -4.83 15.44 23.42
N LEU A 519 -5.74 15.76 24.35
CA LEU A 519 -7.16 15.95 24.08
C LEU A 519 -7.49 17.26 23.35
N ALA A 520 -6.55 18.23 23.26
CA ALA A 520 -6.76 19.45 22.47
C ALA A 520 -7.12 19.14 21.01
N GLY A 521 -6.50 18.11 20.41
CA GLY A 521 -6.81 17.68 19.04
C GLY A 521 -8.22 17.09 18.88
N PHE A 522 -8.80 16.53 19.94
CA PHE A 522 -10.18 16.06 19.93
C PHE A 522 -11.16 17.24 19.88
N PHE A 523 -10.98 18.24 20.74
CA PHE A 523 -11.84 19.42 20.76
C PHE A 523 -11.75 20.23 19.46
N VAL A 524 -10.55 20.40 18.89
CA VAL A 524 -10.37 21.01 17.57
C VAL A 524 -11.17 20.24 16.51
N GLY A 525 -11.15 18.91 16.55
CA GLY A 525 -11.94 18.08 15.64
C GLY A 525 -13.46 18.28 15.76
N GLN A 526 -13.97 18.47 16.99
CA GLN A 526 -15.39 18.71 17.24
C GLN A 526 -15.83 20.11 16.80
N VAL A 527 -15.03 21.15 17.09
CA VAL A 527 -15.30 22.52 16.64
C VAL A 527 -15.25 22.61 15.11
N MET A 528 -14.28 21.94 14.48
CA MET A 528 -14.22 21.87 13.01
C MET A 528 -15.41 21.12 12.40
N ARG A 529 -15.99 20.15 13.11
CA ARG A 529 -17.22 19.46 12.69
C ARG A 529 -18.46 20.35 12.86
N ALA A 530 -18.60 21.02 14.00
CA ALA A 530 -19.71 21.93 14.28
C ALA A 530 -19.74 23.11 13.29
N THR A 531 -18.56 23.65 12.96
CA THR A 531 -18.41 24.73 11.99
C THR A 531 -18.46 24.24 10.53
N HIS A 532 -18.58 22.94 10.28
CA HIS A 532 -18.52 22.33 8.95
C HIS A 532 -17.26 22.73 8.16
N GLY A 533 -16.15 22.92 8.88
CA GLY A 533 -14.88 23.36 8.32
C GLY A 533 -14.85 24.81 7.86
N ARG A 534 -15.77 25.66 8.32
CA ARG A 534 -15.83 27.10 8.02
C ARG A 534 -14.94 27.96 8.91
N ALA A 535 -14.46 27.45 10.05
CA ALA A 535 -13.57 28.19 10.95
C ALA A 535 -12.08 27.97 10.60
N ASP A 536 -11.23 28.95 10.93
CA ASP A 536 -9.77 28.79 10.81
C ASP A 536 -9.23 27.84 11.90
N PRO A 537 -8.55 26.74 11.55
CA PRO A 537 -7.97 25.81 12.52
C PRO A 537 -6.93 26.43 13.47
N ALA A 538 -6.30 27.54 13.11
CA ALA A 538 -5.39 28.27 14.00
C ALA A 538 -6.18 29.05 15.06
N ILE A 539 -7.18 29.84 14.64
CA ILE A 539 -8.05 30.61 15.54
C ILE A 539 -8.83 29.68 16.47
N VAL A 540 -9.34 28.56 15.95
CA VAL A 540 -10.02 27.54 16.77
C VAL A 540 -9.10 26.97 17.85
N ARG A 541 -7.81 26.78 17.55
CA ARG A 541 -6.84 26.27 18.54
C ARG A 541 -6.57 27.30 19.63
N GLU A 542 -6.35 28.55 19.24
CA GLU A 542 -6.12 29.66 20.17
C GLU A 542 -7.30 29.84 21.13
N LEU A 543 -8.52 29.93 20.60
CA LEU A 543 -9.74 30.08 21.41
C LEU A 543 -10.05 28.84 22.28
N LEU A 544 -9.71 27.64 21.81
CA LEU A 544 -9.85 26.41 22.61
C LEU A 544 -8.85 26.37 23.76
N GLU A 545 -7.61 26.81 23.55
CA GLU A 545 -6.61 26.88 24.60
C GLU A 545 -7.01 27.90 25.67
N GLU A 546 -7.53 29.07 25.27
CA GLU A 546 -8.12 30.05 26.20
C GLU A 546 -9.29 29.45 27.01
N SER A 547 -10.29 28.88 26.31
CA SER A 547 -11.49 28.36 26.95
C SER A 547 -11.24 27.14 27.84
N LEU A 548 -10.28 26.28 27.50
CA LEU A 548 -9.92 25.12 28.30
C LEU A 548 -9.07 25.50 29.52
N ASN A 549 -8.27 26.56 29.42
CA ASN A 549 -7.50 27.10 30.55
C ASN A 549 -8.40 27.86 31.54
N ASP A 550 -9.45 28.53 31.07
CA ASP A 550 -10.44 29.20 31.93
C ASP A 550 -11.41 28.21 32.62
N ALA A 551 -11.54 26.99 32.10
CA ALA A 551 -12.39 25.92 32.65
C ALA A 551 -11.66 24.98 33.64
N THR A 552 -10.33 25.12 33.77
CA THR A 552 -9.46 24.47 34.76
C THR A 552 -9.24 25.35 35.98
#